data_AF-A0A0M3K7S9-F1
#
_entry.id   AF-A0A0M3K7S9-F1
#
_cell.length_a   1.000
_cell.length_b   1.000
_cell.length_c   1.000
_cell.angle_alpha   90.00
_cell.angle_beta   90.00
_cell.angle_gamma   90.00
#
_symmetry.space_group_name_H-M   'P 1'
#
loop_
_entity.id
_entity.type
_entity.pdbx_description
1 polymer ?
#
loop_
_entity_poly.entity_id
_entity_poly.type
_entity_poly.pdbx_seq_one_letter_code
_entity_poly.pdbx_strand_id
1 'polypeptide(L)'
;MLVTSDEASSSVLDSGNEEFIAEGQTAVQLKFVDSEAEMKSAKGYHPEFVHQHFGDNETIFGYKNLEVTLYYTDASMYIYPQIKYDKEISSVSKELKADNIIELLKNQLPSAEMNTMVSSLDIFRKHLNQQRSFRPFGELIAKFDFDGREMQVWKISESSPQFDAYLARAQTLALWYIDAAQYTDNDDPRWQHYFVYVLCFLWKGVESDQI
;
A
#
# COMPACT_ATOMS: atom_id res chain seq x y z
N MET A 1 -22.76 38.96 8.50
CA MET A 1 -22.60 37.81 9.42
C MET A 1 -22.40 36.60 8.53
N LEU A 2 -21.14 36.29 8.23
CA LEU A 2 -20.75 35.17 7.36
C LEU A 2 -20.75 33.93 8.25
N VAL A 3 -21.70 33.03 8.01
CA VAL A 3 -21.69 31.69 8.61
C VAL A 3 -20.65 30.90 7.84
N THR A 4 -19.57 30.54 8.52
CA THR A 4 -18.49 29.69 8.02
C THR A 4 -19.05 28.30 7.71
N SER A 5 -18.69 27.77 6.55
CA SER A 5 -19.12 26.49 5.99
C SER A 5 -18.67 25.25 6.78
N ASP A 6 -17.93 25.44 7.88
CA ASP A 6 -17.24 24.36 8.60
C ASP A 6 -18.06 23.73 9.74
N GLU A 7 -19.20 24.32 10.12
CA GLU A 7 -20.07 23.75 11.18
C GLU A 7 -21.14 22.77 10.66
N ALA A 8 -21.26 22.58 9.34
CA ALA A 8 -22.30 21.74 8.74
C ALA A 8 -21.96 20.24 8.65
N SER A 9 -20.71 19.84 8.94
CA SER A 9 -20.26 18.45 8.77
C SER A 9 -20.36 17.60 10.05
N SER A 10 -20.42 18.20 11.24
CA SER A 10 -20.31 17.46 12.50
C SER A 10 -21.63 17.08 13.20
N SER A 11 -22.80 17.31 12.59
CA SER A 11 -24.09 17.20 13.30
C SER A 11 -25.13 16.22 12.75
N VAL A 12 -24.75 15.28 11.87
CA VAL A 12 -25.68 14.23 11.40
C VAL A 12 -25.03 12.84 11.47
N LEU A 13 -24.69 12.40 12.67
CA LEU A 13 -24.56 10.97 12.95
C LEU A 13 -25.59 10.61 14.00
N ASP A 14 -26.72 10.09 13.53
CA ASP A 14 -27.71 9.44 14.39
C ASP A 14 -26.99 8.31 15.14
N SER A 15 -27.11 8.29 16.47
CA SER A 15 -26.50 7.31 17.39
C SER A 15 -26.74 5.83 17.00
N GLY A 16 -27.68 5.57 16.08
CA GLY A 16 -27.95 4.24 15.54
C GLY A 16 -26.93 3.71 14.50
N ASN A 17 -26.01 4.52 13.98
CA ASN A 17 -25.12 4.10 12.87
C ASN A 17 -23.63 3.97 13.26
N GLU A 18 -23.28 4.12 14.54
CA GLU A 18 -21.90 4.02 15.02
C GLU A 18 -21.26 2.66 14.67
N GLU A 19 -22.04 1.58 14.63
CA GLU A 19 -21.55 0.24 14.26
C GLU A 19 -21.07 0.12 12.80
N PHE A 20 -21.35 1.12 11.96
CA PHE A 20 -20.89 1.19 10.56
C PHE A 20 -19.72 2.15 10.38
N ILE A 21 -19.14 2.67 11.47
CA ILE A 21 -17.95 3.51 11.44
C ILE A 21 -16.76 2.64 11.87
N ALA A 22 -15.80 2.48 10.98
CA ALA A 22 -14.54 1.80 11.25
C ALA A 22 -13.41 2.81 11.42
N GLU A 23 -12.57 2.61 12.44
CA GLU A 23 -11.34 3.38 12.61
C GLU A 23 -10.28 2.85 11.63
N GLY A 24 -9.69 3.73 10.82
CA GLY A 24 -8.92 3.35 9.64
C GLY A 24 -7.64 2.60 9.97
N GLN A 25 -6.91 3.01 11.01
CA GLN A 25 -5.67 2.35 11.44
C GLN A 25 -5.93 0.89 11.87
N THR A 26 -7.05 0.65 12.56
CA THR A 26 -7.45 -0.68 13.00
C THR A 26 -8.03 -1.51 11.84
N ALA A 27 -8.83 -0.89 10.96
CA ALA A 27 -9.50 -1.57 9.87
C ALA A 27 -8.54 -1.98 8.73
N VAL A 28 -7.48 -1.19 8.49
CA VAL A 28 -6.51 -1.44 7.43
C VAL A 28 -5.34 -2.28 7.94
N GLN A 29 -4.94 -3.27 7.15
CA GLN A 29 -3.75 -4.06 7.40
C GLN A 29 -2.97 -4.32 6.12
N LEU A 30 -1.66 -4.08 6.16
CA LEU A 30 -0.73 -4.36 5.06
C LEU A 30 -0.07 -5.72 5.29
N LYS A 31 0.00 -6.56 4.24
CA LYS A 31 0.69 -7.86 4.26
C LYS A 31 1.64 -7.97 3.09
N PHE A 32 2.86 -8.43 3.33
CA PHE A 32 3.87 -8.68 2.30
C PHE A 32 3.98 -10.19 2.09
N VAL A 33 3.84 -10.63 0.84
CA VAL A 33 3.71 -12.06 0.52
C VAL A 33 4.55 -12.45 -0.69
N ASP A 34 5.19 -13.61 -0.61
CA ASP A 34 5.95 -14.20 -1.72
C ASP A 34 5.08 -15.07 -2.64
N SER A 35 3.95 -15.55 -2.11
CA SER A 35 3.05 -16.51 -2.72
C SER A 35 1.64 -16.40 -2.17
N GLU A 36 0.67 -16.95 -2.91
CA GLU A 36 -0.73 -16.93 -2.50
C GLU A 36 -0.99 -17.74 -1.22
N ALA A 37 -0.24 -18.82 -1.03
CA ALA A 37 -0.37 -19.69 0.15
C ALA A 37 -0.12 -18.91 1.45
N GLU A 38 0.77 -17.91 1.40
CA GLU A 38 1.12 -17.09 2.56
C GLU A 38 0.11 -15.99 2.86
N MET A 39 -0.80 -15.62 1.95
CA MET A 39 -1.72 -14.48 2.15
C MET A 39 -2.48 -14.54 3.47
N LYS A 40 -2.96 -15.72 3.86
CA LYS A 40 -3.70 -15.86 5.12
C LYS A 40 -2.79 -15.80 6.35
N SER A 41 -1.62 -16.42 6.30
CA SER A 41 -0.72 -16.60 7.44
C SER A 41 0.33 -15.50 7.62
N ALA A 42 0.61 -14.72 6.56
CA ALA A 42 1.58 -13.65 6.60
C ALA A 42 1.22 -12.63 7.68
N LYS A 43 2.25 -12.16 8.38
CA LYS A 43 2.12 -11.12 9.39
C LYS A 43 1.55 -9.87 8.73
N GLY A 44 0.51 -9.32 9.35
CA GLY A 44 -0.05 -8.04 8.97
C GLY A 44 0.47 -6.90 9.83
N TYR A 45 0.51 -5.72 9.22
CA TYR A 45 0.98 -4.48 9.83
C TYR A 45 -0.11 -3.41 9.69
N HIS A 46 -0.46 -2.77 10.80
CA HIS A 46 -1.39 -1.65 10.78
C HIS A 46 -0.63 -0.36 10.41
N PRO A 47 -1.23 0.52 9.59
CA PRO A 47 -0.65 1.81 9.27
C PRO A 47 -0.60 2.71 10.51
N GLU A 48 0.32 3.67 10.50
CA GLU A 48 0.41 4.73 11.53
C GLU A 48 -0.47 5.93 11.16
N PHE A 49 -0.57 6.23 9.86
CA PHE A 49 -1.36 7.33 9.32
C PHE A 49 -2.32 6.84 8.25
N VAL A 50 -3.55 7.33 8.27
CA VAL A 50 -4.56 6.98 7.24
C VAL A 50 -5.34 8.20 6.74
N HIS A 51 -5.13 9.38 7.33
CA HIS A 51 -5.81 10.62 6.93
C HIS A 51 -5.68 10.96 5.45
N GLN A 52 -4.57 10.61 4.80
CA GLN A 52 -4.41 10.82 3.35
C GLN A 52 -5.42 10.00 2.54
N HIS A 53 -5.83 8.82 3.03
CA HIS A 53 -6.78 7.95 2.35
C HIS A 53 -8.22 8.17 2.82
N PHE A 54 -8.45 8.42 4.11
CA PHE A 54 -9.79 8.44 4.72
C PHE A 54 -10.17 9.78 5.36
N GLY A 55 -9.45 10.85 5.03
CA GLY A 55 -9.70 12.20 5.50
C GLY A 55 -9.33 12.41 6.97
N ASP A 56 -9.50 13.65 7.44
CA ASP A 56 -9.00 14.11 8.75
C ASP A 56 -9.57 13.34 9.95
N ASN A 57 -10.75 12.74 9.81
CA ASN A 57 -11.36 11.93 10.86
C ASN A 57 -10.76 10.52 10.96
N GLU A 58 -9.99 10.09 9.96
CA GLU A 58 -9.35 8.76 9.90
C GLU A 58 -10.34 7.59 10.04
N THR A 59 -11.59 7.80 9.63
CA THR A 59 -12.68 6.81 9.70
C THR A 59 -13.17 6.41 8.33
N ILE A 60 -13.65 5.16 8.22
CA ILE A 60 -14.34 4.64 7.04
C ILE A 60 -15.80 4.39 7.40
N PHE A 61 -16.72 5.01 6.67
CA PHE A 61 -18.15 4.92 6.91
C PHE A 61 -18.84 3.86 6.04
N GLY A 62 -19.82 3.19 6.63
CA GLY A 62 -20.81 2.39 5.95
C GLY A 62 -20.61 0.89 6.04
N TYR A 63 -19.68 0.40 6.86
CA TYR A 63 -19.32 -1.01 6.95
C TYR A 63 -19.23 -1.48 8.40
N LYS A 64 -19.95 -2.55 8.72
CA LYS A 64 -19.87 -3.23 10.02
C LYS A 64 -18.76 -4.27 10.00
N ASN A 65 -17.90 -4.26 11.02
CA ASN A 65 -16.75 -5.18 11.16
C ASN A 65 -15.85 -5.18 9.90
N LEU A 66 -15.50 -3.98 9.44
CA LEU A 66 -14.67 -3.80 8.26
C LEU A 66 -13.23 -4.30 8.48
N GLU A 67 -12.74 -5.09 7.52
CA GLU A 67 -11.34 -5.49 7.38
C GLU A 67 -10.89 -5.16 5.95
N VAL A 68 -9.89 -4.29 5.83
CA VAL A 68 -9.24 -3.94 4.56
C VAL A 68 -7.82 -4.47 4.59
N THR A 69 -7.58 -5.59 3.91
CA THR A 69 -6.22 -6.14 3.77
C THR A 69 -5.62 -5.70 2.45
N LEU A 70 -4.49 -4.99 2.49
CA LEU A 70 -3.67 -4.65 1.33
C LEU A 70 -2.52 -5.65 1.21
N TYR A 71 -2.61 -6.55 0.24
CA TYR A 71 -1.55 -7.49 -0.06
C TYR A 71 -0.54 -6.86 -1.01
N TYR A 72 0.70 -6.80 -0.57
CA TYR A 72 1.85 -6.43 -1.38
C TYR A 72 2.59 -7.70 -1.79
N THR A 73 2.97 -7.81 -3.05
CA THR A 73 4.05 -8.73 -3.41
C THR A 73 5.32 -8.26 -2.73
N ASP A 74 6.00 -9.11 -1.98
CA ASP A 74 7.11 -8.72 -1.08
C ASP A 74 8.38 -8.24 -1.79
N ALA A 75 8.59 -8.59 -3.07
CA ALA A 75 9.71 -8.10 -3.87
C ALA A 75 9.28 -7.03 -4.88
N SER A 76 8.23 -7.27 -5.67
CA SER A 76 7.85 -6.37 -6.78
C SER A 76 6.88 -5.24 -6.41
N MET A 77 6.37 -5.23 -5.18
CA MET A 77 5.48 -4.21 -4.58
C MET A 77 4.11 -3.99 -5.27
N TYR A 78 3.61 -4.92 -6.10
CA TYR A 78 2.22 -4.84 -6.60
C TYR A 78 1.22 -5.01 -5.46
N ILE A 79 0.08 -4.32 -5.54
CA ILE A 79 -0.93 -4.23 -4.47
C ILE A 79 -2.20 -4.95 -4.89
N TYR A 80 -2.77 -5.78 -4.03
CA TYR A 80 -4.12 -6.35 -4.18
C TYR A 80 -4.95 -6.07 -2.93
N PRO A 81 -6.05 -5.29 -3.04
CA PRO A 81 -6.93 -5.02 -1.92
C PRO A 81 -7.95 -6.17 -1.76
N GLN A 82 -8.11 -6.62 -0.51
CA GLN A 82 -9.20 -7.50 -0.09
C GLN A 82 -10.01 -6.77 0.98
N ILE A 83 -11.28 -6.55 0.69
CA ILE A 83 -12.22 -5.90 1.60
C ILE A 83 -13.21 -6.96 2.10
N LYS A 84 -13.37 -7.06 3.42
CA LYS A 84 -14.39 -7.88 4.07
C LYS A 84 -15.15 -7.05 5.07
N TYR A 85 -16.44 -7.34 5.21
CA TYR A 85 -17.32 -6.74 6.20
C TYR A 85 -18.52 -7.66 6.39
N ASP A 86 -19.15 -7.56 7.55
CA ASP A 86 -20.35 -8.36 7.86
C ASP A 86 -21.60 -7.76 7.22
N LYS A 87 -21.66 -6.43 7.17
CA LYS A 87 -22.83 -5.69 6.68
C LYS A 87 -22.45 -4.33 6.14
N GLU A 88 -23.15 -3.91 5.08
CA GLU A 88 -23.02 -2.56 4.50
C GLU A 88 -24.26 -1.72 4.83
N ILE A 89 -24.09 -0.41 5.04
CA ILE A 89 -25.16 0.51 5.48
C ILE A 89 -26.35 0.54 4.51
N SER A 90 -26.11 0.32 3.22
CA SER A 90 -27.15 0.26 2.18
C SER A 90 -28.19 -0.84 2.42
N SER A 91 -27.85 -1.86 3.23
CA SER A 91 -28.76 -2.93 3.63
C SER A 91 -29.70 -2.55 4.80
N VAL A 92 -29.44 -1.43 5.49
CA VAL A 92 -30.27 -0.91 6.59
C VAL A 92 -30.88 0.45 6.31
N SER A 93 -30.27 1.25 5.44
CA SER A 93 -30.76 2.56 5.01
C SER A 93 -30.56 2.73 3.51
N LYS A 94 -31.61 3.17 2.79
CA LYS A 94 -31.52 3.44 1.34
C LYS A 94 -30.97 4.83 1.01
N GLU A 95 -30.89 5.71 2.01
CA GLU A 95 -30.49 7.11 1.84
C GLU A 95 -28.99 7.30 2.05
N LEU A 96 -28.39 6.46 2.89
CA LEU A 96 -26.96 6.49 3.22
C LEU A 96 -26.16 5.63 2.24
N LYS A 97 -24.99 6.12 1.84
CA LYS A 97 -24.03 5.41 0.99
C LYS A 97 -22.77 5.13 1.79
N ALA A 98 -22.24 3.92 1.65
CA ALA A 98 -20.94 3.57 2.19
C ALA A 98 -19.82 4.25 1.40
N ASP A 99 -18.68 4.45 2.05
CA ASP A 99 -17.49 4.98 1.40
C ASP A 99 -16.99 4.01 0.33
N ASN A 100 -16.60 4.55 -0.83
CA ASN A 100 -15.98 3.74 -1.88
C ASN A 100 -14.50 3.51 -1.56
N ILE A 101 -14.20 2.51 -0.73
CA ILE A 101 -12.85 2.21 -0.26
C ILE A 101 -11.87 2.04 -1.42
N ILE A 102 -12.27 1.37 -2.51
CA ILE A 102 -11.39 1.16 -3.67
C ILE A 102 -11.04 2.49 -4.36
N GLU A 103 -12.01 3.41 -4.47
CA GLU A 103 -11.78 4.73 -5.03
C GLU A 103 -10.89 5.59 -4.12
N LEU A 104 -11.15 5.59 -2.81
CA LEU A 104 -10.32 6.28 -1.82
C LEU A 104 -8.86 5.80 -1.87
N LEU A 105 -8.64 4.48 -1.94
CA LEU A 105 -7.30 3.92 -2.12
C LEU A 105 -6.67 4.35 -3.45
N LYS A 106 -7.42 4.33 -4.55
CA LYS A 106 -6.92 4.73 -5.89
C LYS A 106 -6.56 6.20 -5.98
N ASN A 107 -7.31 7.08 -5.31
CA ASN A 107 -7.08 8.52 -5.37
C ASN A 107 -5.72 8.92 -4.80
N GLN A 108 -5.14 8.09 -3.93
CA GLN A 108 -3.81 8.29 -3.36
C GLN A 108 -2.71 7.53 -4.10
N LEU A 109 -3.01 6.77 -5.16
CA LEU A 109 -1.99 6.13 -5.99
C LEU A 109 -1.39 7.13 -7.00
N PRO A 110 -0.13 6.94 -7.43
CA PRO A 110 0.46 7.79 -8.45
C PRO A 110 -0.38 7.76 -9.73
N SER A 111 -0.75 8.93 -10.24
CA SER A 111 -1.66 9.10 -11.38
C SER A 111 -1.16 8.43 -12.68
N ALA A 112 0.17 8.29 -12.82
CA ALA A 112 0.81 7.63 -13.95
C ALA A 112 0.74 6.08 -13.92
N GLU A 113 0.38 5.49 -12.77
CA GLU A 113 0.64 4.08 -12.46
C GLU A 113 -0.64 3.32 -12.11
N MET A 114 -1.64 3.38 -12.98
CA MET A 114 -2.95 2.72 -12.78
C MET A 114 -2.86 1.18 -12.59
N ASN A 115 -1.68 0.59 -12.85
CA ASN A 115 -1.41 -0.84 -12.69
C ASN A 115 -0.73 -1.20 -11.35
N THR A 116 -0.47 -0.23 -10.46
CA THR A 116 0.11 -0.47 -9.13
C THR A 116 -0.79 -1.35 -8.27
N MET A 117 -2.08 -1.03 -8.25
CA MET A 117 -3.09 -1.78 -7.52
C MET A 117 -3.98 -2.58 -8.49
N VAL A 118 -3.88 -3.90 -8.38
CA VAL A 118 -4.57 -4.83 -9.28
C VAL A 118 -5.97 -5.15 -8.76
N SER A 119 -6.91 -5.33 -9.69
CA SER A 119 -8.34 -5.50 -9.36
C SER A 119 -8.77 -6.94 -9.11
N SER A 120 -7.90 -7.93 -9.35
CA SER A 120 -8.25 -9.34 -9.19
C SER A 120 -7.10 -10.18 -8.66
N LEU A 121 -7.46 -11.23 -7.93
CA LEU A 121 -6.53 -12.22 -7.40
C LEU A 121 -5.76 -12.92 -8.53
N ASP A 122 -6.37 -13.15 -9.69
CA ASP A 122 -5.70 -13.78 -10.84
C ASP A 122 -4.58 -12.91 -11.42
N ILE A 123 -4.74 -11.59 -11.44
CA ILE A 123 -3.66 -10.67 -11.84
C ILE A 123 -2.59 -10.65 -10.76
N PHE A 124 -2.98 -10.61 -9.49
CA PHE A 124 -2.04 -10.66 -8.37
C PHE A 124 -1.18 -11.93 -8.38
N ARG A 125 -1.79 -13.10 -8.64
CA ARG A 125 -1.09 -14.39 -8.84
C ARG A 125 -0.06 -14.34 -9.96
N LYS A 126 -0.34 -13.61 -11.06
CA LYS A 126 0.65 -13.43 -12.14
C LYS A 126 1.87 -12.65 -11.64
N HIS A 127 1.66 -11.58 -10.88
CA HIS A 127 2.75 -10.80 -10.31
C HIS A 127 3.55 -11.60 -9.26
N LEU A 128 2.88 -12.37 -8.39
CA LEU A 128 3.55 -13.29 -7.44
C LEU A 128 4.46 -14.30 -8.16
N ASN A 129 4.05 -14.80 -9.33
CA ASN A 129 4.89 -15.68 -10.13
C ASN A 129 6.04 -14.93 -10.81
N GLN A 130 5.80 -13.74 -11.35
CA GLN A 130 6.80 -12.91 -12.03
C GLN A 130 7.89 -12.43 -11.07
N GLN A 131 7.54 -12.08 -9.83
CA GLN A 131 8.51 -11.56 -8.86
C GLN A 131 9.59 -12.57 -8.44
N ARG A 132 9.39 -13.87 -8.71
CA ARG A 132 10.44 -14.89 -8.50
C ARG A 132 11.70 -14.61 -9.31
N SER A 133 11.57 -13.86 -10.40
CA SER A 133 12.66 -13.39 -11.25
C SER A 133 13.05 -11.94 -10.98
N PHE A 134 12.48 -11.28 -9.95
CA PHE A 134 12.86 -9.92 -9.56
C PHE A 134 14.36 -9.84 -9.28
N ARG A 135 14.98 -8.69 -9.60
CA ARG A 135 16.37 -8.33 -9.29
C ARG A 135 16.38 -6.90 -8.73
N PRO A 136 17.15 -6.55 -7.67
CA PRO A 136 17.32 -5.17 -7.27
C PRO A 136 17.74 -4.33 -8.46
N PHE A 137 17.24 -3.10 -8.47
CA PHE A 137 17.68 -2.10 -9.40
C PHE A 137 18.98 -1.46 -8.90
N GLY A 138 19.80 -0.99 -9.84
CA GLY A 138 21.00 -0.21 -9.56
C GLY A 138 22.22 -1.04 -9.16
N GLU A 139 23.10 -0.44 -8.38
CA GLU A 139 24.38 -1.00 -7.97
C GLU A 139 24.38 -1.36 -6.48
N LEU A 140 24.89 -2.55 -6.18
CA LEU A 140 25.14 -2.99 -4.82
C LEU A 140 26.30 -2.17 -4.21
N ILE A 141 26.03 -1.40 -3.16
CA ILE A 141 27.04 -0.54 -2.52
C ILE A 141 27.45 -0.99 -1.12
N ALA A 142 26.63 -1.81 -0.45
CA ALA A 142 26.98 -2.35 0.86
C ALA A 142 26.27 -3.67 1.16
N LYS A 143 26.89 -4.49 2.01
CA LYS A 143 26.32 -5.69 2.60
C LYS A 143 26.54 -5.69 4.10
N PHE A 144 25.57 -6.17 4.87
CA PHE A 144 25.69 -6.34 6.31
C PHE A 144 24.81 -7.49 6.80
N ASP A 145 25.16 -8.08 7.95
CA ASP A 145 24.29 -9.05 8.62
C ASP A 145 23.32 -8.32 9.55
N PHE A 146 22.06 -8.73 9.54
CA PHE A 146 21.07 -8.33 10.53
C PHE A 146 20.23 -9.54 10.93
N ASP A 147 20.37 -9.95 12.18
CA ASP A 147 19.64 -11.09 12.75
C ASP A 147 19.86 -12.38 11.94
N GLY A 148 21.13 -12.65 11.56
CA GLY A 148 21.52 -13.84 10.81
C GLY A 148 21.09 -13.84 9.34
N ARG A 149 20.63 -12.70 8.82
CA ARG A 149 20.24 -12.51 7.42
C ARG A 149 21.17 -11.52 6.74
N GLU A 150 21.66 -11.87 5.55
CA GLU A 150 22.40 -10.93 4.71
C GLU A 150 21.45 -9.87 4.15
N MET A 151 21.73 -8.63 4.52
CA MET A 151 21.08 -7.42 4.02
C MET A 151 21.97 -6.78 2.97
N GLN A 152 21.36 -6.24 1.93
CA GLN A 152 22.07 -5.58 0.83
C GLN A 152 21.50 -4.19 0.59
N VAL A 153 22.38 -3.19 0.48
CA VAL A 153 22.03 -1.82 0.13
C VAL A 153 22.35 -1.58 -1.34
N TRP A 154 21.33 -1.19 -2.09
CA TRP A 154 21.41 -0.93 -3.52
C TRP A 154 21.14 0.54 -3.78
N LYS A 155 22.03 1.18 -4.54
CA LYS A 155 21.90 2.57 -4.98
C LYS A 155 21.45 2.59 -6.43
N ILE A 156 20.43 3.38 -6.73
CA ILE A 156 19.95 3.55 -8.10
C ILE A 156 20.92 4.46 -8.86
N SER A 157 21.58 3.91 -9.88
CA SER A 157 22.58 4.62 -10.69
C SER A 157 21.94 5.46 -11.79
N GLU A 158 20.90 4.94 -12.44
CA GLU A 158 20.16 5.61 -13.52
C GLU A 158 18.68 5.26 -13.40
N SER A 159 17.80 6.23 -13.70
CA SER A 159 16.37 5.94 -13.76
C SER A 159 16.02 5.21 -15.06
N SER A 160 14.97 4.39 -15.00
CA SER A 160 14.38 3.72 -16.15
C SER A 160 12.87 3.61 -15.94
N PRO A 161 12.05 3.51 -17.01
CA PRO A 161 10.61 3.36 -16.86
C PRO A 161 10.20 2.18 -15.96
N GLN A 162 10.99 1.10 -15.96
CA GLN A 162 10.77 -0.06 -15.09
C GLN A 162 11.05 0.25 -13.62
N PHE A 163 12.11 1.01 -13.35
CA PHE A 163 12.45 1.45 -12.01
C PHE A 163 11.45 2.50 -11.51
N ASP A 164 11.07 3.48 -12.32
CA ASP A 164 10.07 4.50 -11.95
C ASP A 164 8.76 3.84 -11.53
N ALA A 165 8.34 2.80 -12.26
CA ALA A 165 7.17 2.03 -11.89
C ALA A 165 7.34 1.26 -10.58
N TYR A 166 8.52 0.67 -10.36
CA TYR A 166 8.82 0.01 -9.09
C TYR A 166 8.83 1.01 -7.92
N LEU A 167 9.45 2.17 -8.10
CA LEU A 167 9.54 3.24 -7.11
C LEU A 167 8.14 3.76 -6.75
N ALA A 168 7.31 4.03 -7.75
CA ALA A 168 5.92 4.46 -7.57
C ALA A 168 5.13 3.50 -6.67
N ARG A 169 5.29 2.18 -6.88
CA ARG A 169 4.68 1.16 -6.02
C ARG A 169 5.24 1.17 -4.59
N ALA A 170 6.57 1.22 -4.46
CA ALA A 170 7.23 1.21 -3.16
C ALA A 170 6.88 2.46 -2.33
N GLN A 171 6.77 3.63 -2.96
CA GLN A 171 6.46 4.89 -2.30
C GLN A 171 5.05 4.96 -1.71
N THR A 172 4.12 4.12 -2.15
CA THR A 172 2.79 4.00 -1.52
C THR A 172 2.89 3.68 -0.03
N LEU A 173 3.97 3.01 0.41
CA LEU A 173 4.22 2.74 1.82
C LEU A 173 4.44 3.99 2.65
N ALA A 174 5.02 5.06 2.07
CA ALA A 174 5.26 6.30 2.80
C ALA A 174 3.94 6.93 3.29
N LEU A 175 2.88 6.82 2.49
CA LEU A 175 1.56 7.39 2.82
C LEU A 175 0.91 6.73 4.06
N TRP A 176 1.40 5.56 4.48
CA TRP A 176 0.89 4.82 5.63
C TRP A 176 1.69 5.05 6.92
N TYR A 177 2.94 5.52 6.82
CA TYR A 177 3.90 5.54 7.94
C TYR A 177 4.68 6.85 8.10
N ILE A 178 4.50 7.82 7.21
CA ILE A 178 5.15 9.12 7.29
C ILE A 178 4.07 10.19 7.20
N ASP A 179 3.95 11.00 8.25
CA ASP A 179 3.05 12.14 8.26
C ASP A 179 3.42 13.15 7.16
N ALA A 180 2.40 13.71 6.50
CA ALA A 180 2.56 14.63 5.37
C ALA A 180 3.44 14.12 4.21
N ALA A 181 3.55 12.80 4.01
CA ALA A 181 4.27 12.22 2.89
C ALA A 181 3.70 12.68 1.54
N GLN A 182 4.59 12.87 0.56
CA GLN A 182 4.26 13.16 -0.83
C GLN A 182 5.16 12.32 -1.74
N TYR A 183 4.66 12.00 -2.93
CA TYR A 183 5.47 11.36 -3.97
C TYR A 183 6.62 12.27 -4.39
N THR A 184 7.76 11.65 -4.73
CA THR A 184 8.91 12.40 -5.24
C THR A 184 8.71 12.79 -6.69
N ASP A 185 9.38 13.88 -7.10
CA ASP A 185 9.55 14.20 -8.52
C ASP A 185 10.62 13.29 -9.12
N ASN A 186 10.21 12.24 -9.83
CA ASN A 186 11.12 11.26 -10.40
C ASN A 186 11.97 11.83 -11.55
N ASP A 187 11.61 13.00 -12.09
CA ASP A 187 12.37 13.69 -13.13
C ASP A 187 13.47 14.61 -12.55
N ASP A 188 13.46 14.92 -11.24
CA ASP A 188 14.54 15.72 -10.63
C ASP A 188 15.78 14.85 -10.38
N PRO A 189 16.90 15.08 -11.10
CA PRO A 189 18.11 14.26 -10.99
C PRO A 189 18.83 14.38 -9.64
N ARG A 190 18.39 15.31 -8.77
CA ARG A 190 18.93 15.45 -7.41
C ARG A 190 18.43 14.37 -6.46
N TRP A 191 17.33 13.69 -6.79
CA TRP A 191 16.88 12.55 -6.00
C TRP A 191 17.88 11.42 -6.09
N GLN A 192 18.17 10.81 -4.94
CA GLN A 192 19.00 9.63 -4.82
C GLN A 192 18.20 8.56 -4.08
N HIS A 193 18.04 7.41 -4.71
CA HIS A 193 17.25 6.31 -4.18
C HIS A 193 18.16 5.21 -3.67
N TYR A 194 17.87 4.74 -2.46
CA TYR A 194 18.56 3.63 -1.82
C TYR A 194 17.53 2.61 -1.36
N PHE A 195 17.73 1.35 -1.72
CA PHE A 195 16.87 0.24 -1.31
C PHE A 195 17.66 -0.75 -0.47
N VAL A 196 17.01 -1.28 0.56
CA VAL A 196 17.56 -2.35 1.40
C VAL A 196 16.76 -3.62 1.15
N TYR A 197 17.43 -4.69 0.74
CA TYR A 197 16.83 -6.00 0.51
C TYR A 197 17.40 -7.03 1.47
N VAL A 198 16.55 -7.96 1.90
CA VAL A 198 16.98 -9.21 2.54
C VAL A 198 17.30 -10.21 1.43
N LEU A 199 18.50 -10.79 1.43
CA LEU A 199 18.83 -11.84 0.49
C LEU A 199 18.13 -13.15 0.88
N CYS A 200 17.00 -13.45 0.25
CA CYS A 200 16.40 -14.78 0.36
C CYS A 200 17.21 -15.80 -0.47
N PHE A 201 17.29 -17.05 -0.01
CA PHE A 201 18.15 -18.09 -0.60
C PHE A 201 17.91 -18.40 -2.10
N LEU A 202 16.83 -17.88 -2.70
CA LEU A 202 16.52 -17.99 -4.13
C LEU A 202 17.53 -17.27 -5.06
N TRP A 203 18.47 -16.51 -4.50
CA TRP A 203 19.42 -15.65 -5.22
C TRP A 203 20.86 -16.15 -5.17
N LYS A 204 21.12 -17.20 -4.39
CA LYS A 204 22.44 -17.83 -4.31
C LYS A 204 22.68 -18.64 -5.58
N GLY A 205 23.21 -18.01 -6.62
CA GLY A 205 23.61 -18.69 -7.85
C GLY A 205 23.66 -17.85 -9.12
N VAL A 206 23.32 -16.56 -9.08
CA VAL A 206 23.55 -15.66 -10.22
C VAL A 206 24.74 -14.79 -9.89
N GLU A 207 25.92 -15.23 -10.32
CA GLU A 207 27.11 -14.38 -10.38
C GLU A 207 26.75 -13.12 -11.17
N SER A 208 27.16 -11.97 -10.63
CA SER A 208 27.04 -10.67 -11.26
C SER A 208 27.99 -10.60 -12.46
N ASP A 209 27.63 -11.27 -13.54
CA ASP A 209 28.21 -11.02 -14.86
C ASP A 209 27.05 -10.71 -15.80
N GLN A 210 27.15 -9.53 -16.43
CA GLN A 210 26.27 -8.95 -17.45
C GLN A 210 25.07 -8.13 -16.92
N ILE A 211 25.34 -6.86 -16.57
CA ILE A 211 24.73 -5.69 -17.23
C ILE A 211 25.86 -4.71 -17.54
#